data_AF-A0A3B1BBT2-F1
#
_entry.id   AF-A0A3B1BBT2-F1
#
_cell.length_a   1.000
_cell.length_b   1.000
_cell.length_c   1.000
_cell.angle_alpha   90.00
_cell.angle_beta   90.00
_cell.angle_gamma   90.00
#
_symmetry.space_group_name_H-M   'P 1'
#
loop_
_entity.id
_entity.type
_entity.pdbx_description
1 polymer ?
#
loop_
_entity_poly.entity_id
_entity_poly.type
_entity_poly.pdbx_seq_one_letter_code
_entity_poly.pdbx_strand_id
1 'polypeptide(L)'
;MMDTENNVYVSRVLPALLLLALVLTGCAGGLTDSGPDAASEEMGATQDTGRAVSTLLAKVEIQESQAHWERAAALLERALRIEPRNAQLWHRLAKIRLQQGRYAMAESLAQKSNSLAKDDEALKRRNAELIEIARRAVGAG
;
A
#
# COMPACT_ATOMS: atom_id res chain seq x y z
N MET A 1 -1.79 39.82 24.93
CA MET A 1 -2.17 40.84 23.93
C MET A 1 -2.41 40.07 22.63
N MET A 2 -3.70 39.98 22.26
CA MET A 2 -4.34 39.32 21.10
C MET A 2 -4.28 37.79 20.96
N ASP A 3 -5.30 37.16 21.54
CA ASP A 3 -6.10 36.10 20.92
C ASP A 3 -6.78 36.57 19.60
N THR A 4 -7.57 35.71 18.94
CA THR A 4 -8.39 35.88 17.70
C THR A 4 -7.60 35.68 16.38
N GLU A 5 -7.98 34.84 15.39
CA GLU A 5 -9.29 34.50 14.81
C GLU A 5 -9.33 33.03 14.32
N ASN A 6 -10.34 32.21 14.66
CA ASN A 6 -11.74 32.21 14.17
C ASN A 6 -11.83 31.78 12.69
N ASN A 7 -11.98 30.49 12.41
CA ASN A 7 -13.30 29.84 12.30
C ASN A 7 -14.28 30.61 11.39
N VAL A 8 -13.93 30.76 10.11
CA VAL A 8 -14.85 31.22 9.06
C VAL A 8 -14.57 30.43 7.78
N TYR A 9 -14.99 29.17 7.68
CA TYR A 9 -15.23 28.54 6.38
C TYR A 9 -16.17 27.32 6.46
N VAL A 10 -16.46 26.83 7.67
CA VAL A 10 -17.59 25.94 7.95
C VAL A 10 -18.83 26.81 8.15
N SER A 11 -19.46 27.27 7.07
CA SER A 11 -20.89 27.62 7.00
C SER A 11 -21.14 28.53 5.80
N ARG A 12 -21.47 27.93 4.64
CA ARG A 12 -22.41 28.48 3.64
C ARG A 12 -23.12 27.32 2.93
N VAL A 13 -23.96 26.68 3.73
CA VAL A 13 -25.07 25.86 3.24
C VAL A 13 -25.91 26.71 2.28
N LEU A 14 -26.18 26.14 1.08
CA LEU A 14 -27.40 26.17 0.25
C LEU A 14 -28.59 27.03 0.74
N PRO A 15 -29.60 27.44 -0.10
CA PRO A 15 -29.90 27.07 -1.51
C PRO A 15 -30.52 28.20 -2.39
N ALA A 16 -30.68 27.98 -3.70
CA ALA A 16 -31.78 28.50 -4.55
C ALA A 16 -31.50 28.10 -6.01
N LEU A 17 -32.25 27.13 -6.58
CA LEU A 17 -33.37 27.34 -7.52
C LEU A 17 -32.99 28.22 -8.73
N LEU A 18 -33.27 27.94 -9.99
CA LEU A 18 -33.94 26.86 -10.72
C LEU A 18 -33.93 27.37 -12.17
N LEU A 19 -33.37 26.67 -13.16
CA LEU A 19 -33.83 26.84 -14.55
C LEU A 19 -33.80 25.50 -15.30
N LEU A 20 -35.03 25.06 -15.51
CA LEU A 20 -35.56 24.00 -16.36
C LEU A 20 -35.17 24.22 -17.83
N ALA A 21 -34.69 23.18 -18.51
CA ALA A 21 -34.89 23.01 -19.95
C ALA A 21 -34.95 21.52 -20.29
N LEU A 22 -36.16 21.06 -20.60
CA LEU A 22 -36.48 19.79 -21.26
C LEU A 22 -35.94 19.81 -22.70
N VAL A 23 -35.25 18.74 -23.11
CA VAL A 23 -35.38 18.23 -24.49
C VAL A 23 -35.48 16.70 -24.45
N LEU A 24 -36.61 16.21 -24.94
CA LEU A 24 -36.92 14.82 -25.22
C LEU A 24 -36.34 14.38 -26.57
N THR A 25 -36.07 13.08 -26.66
CA THR A 25 -36.03 12.24 -27.88
C THR A 25 -34.67 12.06 -28.57
N GLY A 26 -34.16 10.83 -28.46
CA GLY A 26 -33.09 10.31 -29.30
C GLY A 26 -32.86 8.82 -29.05
N CYS A 27 -33.83 7.96 -29.34
CA CYS A 27 -33.57 6.52 -29.54
C CYS A 27 -33.22 6.30 -31.01
N ALA A 28 -31.94 6.10 -31.30
CA ALA A 28 -31.49 5.50 -32.55
C ALA A 28 -30.78 4.19 -32.19
N GLY A 29 -31.36 3.08 -32.64
CA GLY A 29 -30.77 1.77 -32.49
C GLY A 29 -29.47 1.66 -33.27
N GLY A 30 -28.46 1.09 -32.61
CA GLY A 30 -27.29 0.50 -33.23
C GLY A 30 -27.11 -0.89 -32.62
N LEU A 31 -27.52 -1.92 -33.37
CA LEU A 31 -27.12 -3.29 -33.12
C LEU A 31 -25.62 -3.42 -33.46
N THR A 32 -24.79 -3.55 -32.43
CA THR A 32 -23.46 -4.16 -32.47
C THR A 32 -23.40 -4.95 -31.15
N ASP A 33 -23.73 -6.22 -31.11
CA ASP A 33 -22.96 -7.37 -31.62
C ASP A 33 -21.46 -7.30 -31.26
N SER A 34 -20.99 -8.42 -30.69
CA SER A 34 -19.63 -8.77 -30.28
C SER A 34 -19.13 -8.20 -28.93
N GLY A 35 -19.26 -9.00 -27.87
CA GLY A 35 -18.13 -9.16 -26.92
C GLY A 35 -16.97 -9.92 -27.61
N PRO A 36 -15.74 -9.96 -27.07
CA PRO A 36 -15.41 -9.94 -25.64
C PRO A 36 -14.17 -9.08 -25.27
N ASP A 37 -14.35 -7.95 -24.57
CA ASP A 37 -13.22 -7.09 -24.16
C ASP A 37 -12.83 -7.19 -22.67
N ALA A 38 -13.35 -8.16 -21.91
CA ALA A 38 -13.00 -8.35 -20.50
C ALA A 38 -11.52 -8.80 -20.29
N ALA A 39 -10.86 -9.32 -21.32
CA ALA A 39 -9.51 -9.90 -21.19
C ALA A 39 -8.36 -8.87 -21.31
N SER A 40 -8.60 -7.72 -21.94
CA SER A 40 -7.58 -6.68 -22.16
C SER A 40 -7.45 -5.70 -20.99
N GLU A 41 -8.51 -5.49 -20.20
CA GLU A 41 -8.51 -4.60 -19.04
C GLU A 41 -7.79 -5.20 -17.81
N GLU A 42 -7.98 -6.49 -17.51
CA GLU A 42 -7.34 -7.15 -16.35
C GLU A 42 -5.80 -7.22 -16.47
N MET A 43 -5.30 -7.40 -17.69
CA MET A 43 -3.87 -7.53 -17.95
C MET A 43 -3.16 -6.17 -17.82
N GLY A 44 -3.80 -5.07 -18.23
CA GLY A 44 -3.29 -3.71 -18.02
C GLY A 44 -3.22 -3.32 -16.54
N ALA A 45 -4.29 -3.58 -15.79
CA ALA A 45 -4.36 -3.26 -14.37
C ALA A 45 -3.28 -4.00 -13.54
N THR A 46 -2.98 -5.26 -13.88
CA THR A 46 -1.93 -6.04 -13.19
C THR A 46 -0.53 -5.49 -13.47
N GLN A 47 -0.26 -5.08 -14.72
CA GLN A 47 1.02 -4.47 -15.11
C GLN A 47 1.24 -3.11 -14.44
N ASP A 48 0.19 -2.29 -14.35
CA ASP A 48 0.25 -0.98 -13.68
C ASP A 48 0.47 -1.12 -12.18
N THR A 49 -0.17 -2.13 -11.56
CA THR A 49 0.02 -2.49 -10.14
C THR A 49 1.48 -2.87 -9.87
N GLY A 50 2.07 -3.77 -10.69
CA GLY A 50 3.47 -4.16 -10.56
C GLY A 50 4.44 -2.99 -10.75
N ARG A 51 4.17 -2.09 -11.69
CA ARG A 51 4.96 -0.86 -11.91
C ARG A 51 4.87 0.10 -10.72
N ALA A 52 3.69 0.23 -10.12
CA ALA A 52 3.50 1.05 -8.93
C ALA A 52 4.31 0.50 -7.74
N VAL A 53 4.28 -0.82 -7.51
CA VAL A 53 5.06 -1.48 -6.46
C VAL A 53 6.56 -1.34 -6.71
N SER A 54 7.05 -1.55 -7.93
CA SER A 54 8.47 -1.40 -8.25
C SER A 54 8.97 0.04 -8.02
N THR A 55 8.16 1.04 -8.37
CA THR A 55 8.46 2.45 -8.08
C THR A 55 8.54 2.73 -6.57
N LEU A 56 7.65 2.12 -5.78
CA LEU A 56 7.72 2.24 -4.32
C LEU A 56 8.99 1.57 -3.77
N LEU A 57 9.36 0.39 -4.29
CA LEU A 57 10.56 -0.33 -3.86
C LEU A 57 11.86 0.44 -4.17
N ALA A 58 11.95 1.07 -5.34
CA ALA A 58 13.07 1.96 -5.66
C ALA A 58 13.18 3.12 -4.63
N LYS A 59 12.04 3.68 -4.19
CA LYS A 59 12.05 4.69 -3.12
C LYS A 59 12.44 4.11 -1.76
N VAL A 60 12.00 2.89 -1.44
CA VAL A 60 12.42 2.18 -0.21
C VAL A 60 13.94 2.04 -0.16
N GLU A 61 14.58 1.66 -1.26
CA GLU A 61 16.04 1.51 -1.36
C GLU A 61 16.78 2.83 -1.08
N ILE A 62 16.27 3.93 -1.63
CA ILE A 62 16.81 5.27 -1.37
C ILE A 62 16.66 5.63 0.12
N GLN A 63 15.51 5.35 0.72
CA GLN A 63 15.31 5.66 2.15
C GLN A 63 16.13 4.75 3.08
N GLU A 64 16.29 3.47 2.73
CA GLU A 64 17.12 2.51 3.47
C GLU A 64 18.60 2.90 3.43
N SER A 65 19.13 3.30 2.26
CA SER A 65 20.54 3.73 2.14
C SER A 65 20.86 5.01 2.93
N GLN A 66 19.82 5.79 3.27
CA GLN A 66 19.91 7.00 4.10
C GLN A 66 19.56 6.75 5.57
N ALA A 67 19.34 5.49 5.97
CA ALA A 67 18.86 5.11 7.30
C ALA A 67 17.54 5.79 7.73
N HIS A 68 16.72 6.24 6.76
CA HIS A 68 15.41 6.83 6.99
C HIS A 68 14.34 5.75 7.20
N TRP A 69 14.49 4.96 8.27
CA TRP A 69 13.70 3.75 8.53
C TRP A 69 12.18 3.98 8.57
N GLU A 70 11.73 5.09 9.16
CA GLU A 70 10.29 5.37 9.24
C GLU A 70 9.70 5.68 7.86
N ARG A 71 10.44 6.39 6.99
CA ARG A 71 10.01 6.67 5.61
C ARG A 71 10.00 5.39 4.77
N ALA A 72 11.02 4.53 4.94
CA ALA A 72 11.08 3.23 4.29
C ALA A 72 9.89 2.34 4.70
N ALA A 73 9.54 2.30 6.00
CA ALA A 73 8.40 1.56 6.51
C ALA A 73 7.07 2.04 5.89
N ALA A 74 6.84 3.36 5.85
CA ALA A 74 5.62 3.92 5.27
C ALA A 74 5.46 3.59 3.77
N LEU A 75 6.57 3.56 3.02
CA LEU A 75 6.59 3.15 1.61
C LEU A 75 6.27 1.66 1.44
N LEU A 76 6.84 0.80 2.30
CA LEU A 76 6.55 -0.63 2.30
C LEU A 76 5.10 -0.93 2.68
N GLU A 77 4.53 -0.22 3.66
CA GLU A 77 3.11 -0.33 4.02
C GLU A 77 2.20 0.11 2.88
N ARG A 78 2.60 1.13 2.11
CA ARG A 78 1.89 1.48 0.87
C ARG A 78 1.99 0.39 -0.18
N ALA A 79 3.16 -0.21 -0.38
CA ALA A 79 3.33 -1.32 -1.30
C ALA A 79 2.47 -2.53 -0.88
N LEU A 80 2.38 -2.80 0.42
CA LEU A 80 1.52 -3.85 0.99
C LEU A 80 0.02 -3.58 0.83
N ARG A 81 -0.43 -2.31 0.74
CA ARG A 81 -1.82 -2.01 0.37
C ARG A 81 -2.13 -2.41 -1.08
N ILE A 82 -1.12 -2.43 -1.95
CA ILE A 82 -1.24 -2.82 -3.35
C ILE A 82 -1.11 -4.33 -3.49
N GLU A 83 -0.10 -4.93 -2.85
CA GLU A 83 0.16 -6.37 -2.85
C GLU A 83 0.16 -6.97 -1.43
N PRO A 84 -1.02 -7.15 -0.80
CA PRO A 84 -1.11 -7.57 0.61
C PRO A 84 -0.60 -8.99 0.88
N ARG A 85 -0.49 -9.81 -0.16
CA ARG A 85 -0.04 -11.21 -0.08
C ARG A 85 1.41 -11.41 -0.51
N ASN A 86 2.15 -10.34 -0.80
CA ASN A 86 3.55 -10.45 -1.20
C ASN A 86 4.44 -10.70 0.02
N ALA A 87 4.91 -11.95 0.16
CA ALA A 87 5.73 -12.38 1.29
C ALA A 87 7.07 -11.61 1.40
N GLN A 88 7.67 -11.19 0.29
CA GLN A 88 8.93 -10.45 0.30
C GLN A 88 8.76 -9.05 0.91
N LEU A 89 7.63 -8.38 0.65
CA LEU A 89 7.32 -7.07 1.25
C LEU A 89 7.19 -7.17 2.78
N TRP A 90 6.53 -8.22 3.28
CA TRP A 90 6.43 -8.49 4.72
C TRP A 90 7.80 -8.74 5.36
N HIS A 91 8.67 -9.53 4.71
CA HIS A 91 10.04 -9.75 5.18
C HIS A 91 10.86 -8.45 5.20
N ARG A 92 10.75 -7.62 4.16
CA ARG A 92 11.49 -6.35 4.11
C ARG A 92 11.00 -5.39 5.19
N LEU A 93 9.70 -5.31 5.43
CA LEU A 93 9.16 -4.51 6.54
C LEU A 93 9.64 -5.04 7.90
N ALA A 94 9.72 -6.36 8.08
CA ALA A 94 10.29 -6.97 9.27
C ALA A 94 11.75 -6.53 9.49
N LYS A 95 12.58 -6.51 8.44
CA LYS A 95 13.97 -6.01 8.52
C LYS A 95 14.03 -4.56 8.95
N ILE A 96 13.14 -3.70 8.43
CA ILE A 96 13.07 -2.29 8.82
C ILE A 96 12.68 -2.15 10.29
N ARG A 97 11.67 -2.90 10.76
CA ARG A 97 11.29 -2.86 12.19
C ARG A 97 12.41 -3.37 13.10
N LEU A 98 13.23 -4.31 12.64
CA LEU A 98 14.44 -4.74 13.34
C LEU A 98 15.46 -3.59 13.49
N GLN A 99 15.72 -2.83 12.41
CA GLN A 99 16.61 -1.66 12.45
C GLN A 99 16.11 -0.55 13.39
N GLN A 100 14.80 -0.45 13.57
CA GLN A 100 14.18 0.50 14.48
C GLN A 100 14.16 0.04 15.95
N GLY A 101 14.71 -1.13 16.27
CA GLY A 101 14.63 -1.71 17.61
C GLY A 101 13.24 -2.24 17.99
N ARG A 102 12.30 -2.32 17.03
CA ARG A 102 10.93 -2.82 17.24
C ARG A 102 10.91 -4.34 17.07
N TYR A 103 11.63 -5.05 17.93
CA TYR A 103 11.93 -6.47 17.77
C TYR A 103 10.68 -7.37 17.74
N ALA A 104 9.72 -7.18 18.65
CA ALA A 104 8.47 -7.96 18.67
C ALA A 104 7.65 -7.80 17.37
N MET A 105 7.64 -6.59 16.81
CA MET A 105 6.98 -6.33 15.53
C MET A 105 7.74 -6.97 14.37
N ALA A 106 9.08 -6.91 14.37
CA ALA A 106 9.93 -7.57 13.37
C ALA A 106 9.65 -9.09 13.32
N GLU A 107 9.59 -9.75 14.48
CA GLU A 107 9.24 -11.18 14.56
C GLU A 107 7.86 -11.46 13.95
N SER A 108 6.83 -10.71 14.39
CA SER A 108 5.45 -10.90 13.91
C SER A 108 5.33 -10.74 12.40
N LEU A 109 6.03 -9.77 11.81
CA LEU A 109 6.04 -9.51 10.37
C LEU A 109 6.79 -10.60 9.58
N ALA A 110 7.91 -11.12 10.11
CA ALA A 110 8.63 -12.24 9.49
C ALA A 110 7.81 -13.55 9.56
N GLN A 111 7.07 -13.78 10.64
CA GLN A 111 6.10 -14.88 10.73
C GLN A 111 4.97 -14.72 9.70
N LYS A 112 4.46 -13.50 9.53
CA LYS A 112 3.48 -13.20 8.46
C LYS A 112 4.05 -13.50 7.08
N SER A 113 5.30 -13.12 6.82
CA SER A 113 6.01 -13.47 5.58
C SER A 113 6.09 -14.99 5.39
N ASN A 114 6.45 -15.77 6.41
CA ASN A 114 6.46 -17.23 6.35
C ASN A 114 5.11 -17.83 5.96
N SER A 115 4.01 -17.31 6.51
CA SER A 115 2.66 -17.78 6.16
C SER A 115 2.27 -17.57 4.69
N LEU A 116 2.96 -16.64 4.00
CA LEU A 116 2.70 -16.27 2.61
C LEU A 116 3.76 -16.80 1.64
N ALA A 117 4.92 -17.25 2.13
CA ALA A 117 6.07 -17.63 1.33
C ALA A 117 5.88 -18.90 0.47
N LYS A 118 4.82 -19.69 0.73
CA LYS A 118 4.55 -20.98 0.05
C LYS A 118 5.80 -21.88 0.08
N ASP A 119 6.41 -22.18 -1.06
CA ASP A 119 7.57 -23.07 -1.21
C ASP A 119 8.90 -22.30 -1.33
N ASP A 120 8.91 -20.99 -1.08
CA ASP A 120 10.14 -20.16 -1.04
C ASP A 120 10.94 -20.44 0.25
N GLU A 121 11.64 -21.59 0.26
CA GLU A 121 12.47 -22.02 1.39
C GLU A 121 13.62 -21.05 1.68
N ALA A 122 14.10 -20.34 0.66
CA ALA A 122 15.14 -19.32 0.84
C ALA A 122 14.60 -18.13 1.64
N LEU A 123 13.39 -17.66 1.35
CA LEU A 123 12.72 -16.63 2.14
C LEU A 123 12.43 -17.11 3.56
N LYS A 124 11.93 -18.34 3.73
CA LYS A 124 11.67 -18.90 5.06
C LYS A 124 12.92 -18.94 5.93
N ARG A 125 14.07 -19.30 5.34
CA ARG A 125 15.37 -19.27 6.04
C ARG A 125 15.76 -17.87 6.47
N ARG A 126 15.67 -16.88 5.57
CA ARG A 126 15.94 -15.46 5.91
C ARG A 126 15.00 -14.94 6.99
N ASN A 127 13.73 -15.36 6.98
CA ASN A 127 12.78 -15.03 8.03
C ASN A 127 13.14 -15.68 9.36
N ALA A 128 13.54 -16.96 9.36
CA ALA A 128 13.98 -17.64 10.57
C ALA A 128 15.18 -16.95 11.21
N GLU A 129 16.19 -16.59 10.42
CA GLU A 129 17.34 -15.81 10.88
C GLU A 129 16.92 -14.47 11.51
N LEU A 130 16.02 -13.74 10.86
CA LEU A 130 15.50 -12.47 11.37
C LEU A 130 14.75 -12.63 12.69
N ILE A 131 13.90 -13.67 12.81
CA ILE A 131 13.14 -13.98 14.02
C ILE A 131 14.10 -14.29 15.18
N GLU A 132 15.14 -15.09 14.94
CA GLU A 132 16.13 -15.41 15.97
C GLU A 132 16.95 -14.18 16.42
N ILE A 133 17.26 -13.26 15.50
CA ILE A 133 17.88 -11.97 15.86
C ILE A 133 16.91 -11.15 16.73
N ALA A 134 15.64 -11.05 16.34
CA ALA A 134 14.64 -10.29 17.08
C ALA A 134 14.43 -10.84 18.50
N ARG A 135 14.28 -12.16 18.66
CA ARG A 135 14.08 -12.82 19.96
C ARG A 135 15.24 -12.61 20.91
N ARG A 136 16.48 -12.76 20.41
CA ARG A 136 17.68 -12.50 21.22
C ARG A 136 17.75 -11.07 21.72
N ALA A 137 17.32 -10.10 20.89
CA ALA A 137 17.31 -8.70 21.28
C ALA A 137 16.24 -8.38 22.34
N VAL A 138 15.07 -9.03 22.30
CA VAL A 138 14.03 -8.89 23.34
C VAL A 138 14.50 -9.43 24.68
N GLY A 139 15.17 -10.58 24.70
CA GLY A 139 15.65 -11.20 25.94
C GLY A 139 16.89 -10.54 26.56
N ALA A 140 17.49 -9.55 25.90
CA ALA A 140 18.69 -8.85 26.35
C ALA A 140 18.41 -7.52 27.07
N GLY A 141 17.14 -7.08 27.10
CA GLY A 141 16.69 -5.85 27.79
C GLY A 141 15.92 -6.16 29.07
#